data_AF-A0A9P9PJ05-F1
#
_entry.id   AF-A0A9P9PJ05-F1
#
_cell.length_a   1.000
_cell.length_b   1.000
_cell.length_c   1.000
_cell.angle_alpha   90.00
_cell.angle_beta   90.00
_cell.angle_gamma   90.00
#
_symmetry.space_group_name_H-M   'P 1'
#
loop_
_entity.id
_entity.type
_entity.pdbx_description
1 polymer ?
#
loop_
_entity_poly.entity_id
_entity_poly.type
_entity_poly.pdbx_seq_one_letter_code
_entity_poly.pdbx_strand_id
1 'polypeptide(L)'
;MLPQRVLAVLSLAVASVSAIDLRFFNQNNCARNYWVACNNANPGFCCFTTDDAYGVSAGLFAIPTSWNLVCQWWDQTGCSSGPLKATTLNYGRDWVCRGAPVSGQQGWVRGLSYYFNGRKREVVETRGTEGCQRANTLHLDDGSEYDLSNLSNATYSEV
;
A
#
# COMPACT_ATOMS: atom_id res chain seq x y z
N MET A 1 20.69 53.18 16.43
CA MET A 1 21.56 52.00 16.27
C MET A 1 21.00 50.90 17.16
N LEU A 2 20.34 49.88 16.60
CA LEU A 2 19.91 48.66 17.31
C LEU A 2 20.61 47.46 16.66
N PRO A 3 21.28 46.58 17.42
CA PRO A 3 22.00 45.45 16.84
C PRO A 3 21.09 44.26 16.56
N GLN A 4 21.04 43.90 15.28
CA GLN A 4 21.27 42.57 14.72
C GLN A 4 20.77 41.32 15.48
N ARG A 5 19.62 40.82 15.01
CA ARG A 5 19.36 39.47 14.50
C ARG A 5 19.92 38.27 15.28
N VAL A 6 19.03 37.52 15.91
CA VAL A 6 19.05 36.05 15.82
C VAL A 6 17.61 35.57 15.61
N LEU A 7 17.18 35.47 14.34
CA LEU A 7 16.03 34.64 13.99
C LEU A 7 16.47 33.18 14.13
N ALA A 8 16.03 32.51 15.19
CA ALA A 8 16.13 31.06 15.30
C ALA A 8 15.13 30.42 14.32
N VAL A 9 15.56 30.20 13.07
CA VAL A 9 14.81 29.38 12.11
C VAL A 9 15.12 27.92 12.43
N LEU A 10 14.38 27.37 13.40
CA LEU A 10 14.34 25.94 13.68
C LEU A 10 13.39 25.27 12.65
N SER A 11 13.84 25.11 11.41
CA SER A 11 13.14 24.28 10.41
C SER A 11 13.45 22.80 10.66
N LEU A 12 12.96 22.24 11.77
CA LEU A 12 13.00 20.80 12.02
C LEU A 12 11.66 20.15 11.66
N ALA A 13 11.79 19.05 10.91
CA ALA A 13 10.80 18.07 10.49
C ALA A 13 10.01 18.41 9.21
N VAL A 14 10.68 18.32 8.05
CA VAL A 14 10.00 17.83 6.84
C VAL A 14 9.74 16.34 7.07
N ALA A 15 8.62 16.01 7.72
CA ALA A 15 8.09 14.66 7.72
C ALA A 15 7.41 14.39 6.37
N SER A 16 8.17 14.42 5.27
CA SER A 16 7.77 13.76 4.03
C SER A 16 8.00 12.26 4.23
N VAL A 17 7.17 11.65 5.08
CA VAL A 17 7.09 10.20 5.22
C VAL A 17 6.77 9.65 3.84
N SER A 18 7.64 8.75 3.38
CA SER A 18 7.75 8.37 1.97
C SER A 18 6.46 7.84 1.37
N ALA A 19 6.30 8.17 0.09
CA ALA A 19 5.24 7.79 -0.81
C ALA A 19 5.29 6.30 -1.21
N ILE A 20 5.02 5.35 -0.31
CA ILE A 20 4.97 3.93 -0.72
C ILE A 20 3.63 3.68 -1.40
N ASP A 21 3.66 3.10 -2.60
CA ASP A 21 2.45 2.72 -3.29
C ASP A 21 2.09 1.27 -2.99
N LEU A 22 0.85 1.04 -2.62
CA LEU A 22 0.29 -0.29 -2.35
C LEU A 22 -0.55 -0.69 -3.56
N ARG A 23 -0.05 -1.61 -4.39
CA ARG A 23 -0.60 -1.90 -5.72
C ARG A 23 -1.17 -3.31 -5.80
N PHE A 24 -2.34 -3.44 -6.41
CA PHE A 24 -3.01 -4.68 -6.74
C PHE A 24 -3.06 -4.85 -8.25
N PHE A 25 -2.68 -6.03 -8.73
CA PHE A 25 -2.57 -6.33 -10.15
C PHE A 25 -3.56 -7.43 -10.54
N ASN A 26 -3.96 -7.42 -11.80
CA ASN A 26 -4.77 -8.47 -12.43
C ASN A 26 -3.93 -9.62 -13.04
N GLN A 27 -2.60 -9.54 -12.93
CA GLN A 27 -1.67 -10.55 -13.46
C GLN A 27 -0.83 -11.20 -12.36
N ASN A 28 -0.11 -12.27 -12.69
CA ASN A 28 0.57 -13.14 -11.71
C ASN A 28 1.86 -12.56 -11.11
N ASN A 29 2.51 -11.56 -11.71
CA ASN A 29 3.91 -11.23 -11.39
C ASN A 29 4.16 -9.78 -10.96
N CYS A 30 3.14 -9.07 -10.45
CA CYS A 30 3.18 -7.63 -10.21
C CYS A 30 3.77 -6.84 -11.39
N ALA A 31 3.42 -7.26 -12.61
CA ALA A 31 3.89 -6.63 -13.84
C ALA A 31 3.29 -5.22 -13.98
N ARG A 32 4.07 -4.29 -14.52
CA ARG A 32 3.82 -2.83 -14.48
C ARG A 32 2.66 -2.32 -15.33
N ASN A 33 1.91 -3.20 -15.96
CA ASN A 33 1.03 -2.83 -17.06
C ASN A 33 -0.29 -2.25 -16.53
N TYR A 34 -1.01 -2.99 -15.68
CA TYR A 34 -2.35 -2.60 -15.23
C TYR A 34 -2.57 -2.91 -13.74
N TRP A 35 -2.94 -1.89 -12.97
CA TRP A 35 -3.08 -2.02 -11.51
C TRP A 35 -4.00 -0.96 -10.91
N VAL A 36 -4.54 -1.28 -9.74
CA VAL A 36 -5.13 -0.29 -8.82
C VAL A 36 -4.26 -0.11 -7.59
N ALA A 37 -4.24 1.08 -7.02
CA ALA A 37 -3.40 1.36 -5.85
C ALA A 37 -4.01 2.32 -4.83
N CYS A 38 -3.44 2.27 -3.63
CA CYS A 38 -3.37 3.46 -2.78
C CYS A 38 -1.95 4.03 -2.90
N ASN A 39 -1.86 5.20 -3.50
CA ASN A 39 -0.58 5.88 -3.65
C ASN A 39 -0.21 6.61 -2.36
N ASN A 40 1.09 6.78 -2.15
CA ASN A 40 1.63 7.58 -1.05
C ASN A 40 1.13 7.14 0.35
N ALA A 41 1.03 5.83 0.57
CA ALA A 41 0.58 5.25 1.83
C ALA A 41 1.59 5.48 2.96
N ASN A 42 1.09 5.63 4.19
CA ASN A 42 1.89 5.76 5.41
C ASN A 42 2.08 4.38 6.11
N PRO A 43 3.09 4.22 6.98
CA PRO A 43 3.21 3.00 7.79
C PRO A 43 1.97 2.77 8.66
N GLY A 44 1.49 1.53 8.74
CA GLY A 44 0.26 1.17 9.45
C GLY A 44 -1.03 1.46 8.68
N PHE A 45 -0.93 2.07 7.50
CA PHE A 45 -2.06 2.26 6.60
C PHE A 45 -2.52 0.92 6.01
N CYS A 46 -3.84 0.76 5.89
CA CYS A 46 -4.44 -0.36 5.16
C CYS A 46 -4.98 0.12 3.82
N CYS A 47 -4.53 -0.50 2.75
CA CYS A 47 -5.11 -0.36 1.43
C CYS A 47 -5.82 -1.66 1.05
N PHE A 48 -7.00 -1.57 0.45
CA PHE A 48 -7.75 -2.75 0.02
C PHE A 48 -8.36 -2.64 -1.38
N THR A 49 -8.66 -3.78 -1.98
CA THR A 49 -9.50 -3.86 -3.19
C THR A 49 -10.68 -4.80 -2.93
N THR A 50 -11.86 -4.43 -3.44
CA THR A 50 -13.07 -5.26 -3.41
C THR A 50 -13.31 -5.96 -4.74
N ASP A 51 -12.53 -5.62 -5.76
CA ASP A 51 -12.72 -6.11 -7.11
C ASP A 51 -11.96 -7.43 -7.30
N ASP A 52 -12.65 -8.41 -7.89
CA ASP A 52 -12.14 -9.73 -8.22
C ASP A 52 -11.24 -9.73 -9.45
N ALA A 53 -11.22 -8.66 -10.23
CA ALA A 53 -10.26 -8.47 -11.31
C ALA A 53 -8.84 -8.20 -10.78
N TYR A 54 -8.71 -7.69 -9.55
CA TYR A 54 -7.43 -7.30 -8.96
C TYR A 54 -7.06 -8.12 -7.73
N GLY A 55 -5.77 -8.18 -7.44
CA GLY A 55 -5.24 -8.93 -6.29
C GLY A 55 -4.75 -10.32 -6.66
N VAL A 56 -4.69 -10.67 -7.96
CA VAL A 56 -4.00 -11.86 -8.48
C VAL A 56 -2.57 -11.87 -7.95
N SER A 57 -1.91 -10.73 -8.08
CA SER A 57 -0.67 -10.40 -7.38
C SER A 57 -0.79 -9.01 -6.78
N ALA A 58 0.04 -8.72 -5.80
CA ALA A 58 0.03 -7.43 -5.13
C ALA A 58 1.41 -7.12 -4.56
N GLY A 59 1.73 -5.84 -4.46
CA GLY A 59 3.06 -5.42 -4.06
C GLY A 59 3.14 -4.01 -3.51
N LEU A 60 4.29 -3.72 -2.93
CA LEU A 60 4.66 -2.43 -2.39
C LEU A 60 5.77 -1.86 -3.26
N PHE A 61 5.65 -0.59 -3.65
CA PHE A 61 6.54 0.07 -4.60
C PHE A 61 6.99 1.43 -4.08
N ALA A 62 8.04 1.97 -4.70
CA ALA A 62 8.67 3.24 -4.31
C ALA A 62 9.14 3.25 -2.85
N ILE A 63 9.55 2.08 -2.33
CA ILE A 63 10.13 1.95 -0.99
C ILE A 63 11.51 2.61 -0.99
N PRO A 64 11.80 3.56 -0.09
CA PRO A 64 13.16 4.05 0.05
C PRO A 64 14.10 2.90 0.42
N THR A 65 15.19 2.71 -0.32
CA THR A 65 16.12 1.57 -0.12
C THR A 65 16.81 1.57 1.26
N SER A 66 16.84 2.72 1.93
CA SER A 66 17.31 2.84 3.32
C SER A 66 16.30 2.34 4.36
N TRP A 67 15.06 2.03 3.97
CA TRP A 67 14.03 1.56 4.86
C TRP A 67 14.05 0.05 4.99
N ASN A 68 13.84 -0.44 6.21
CA ASN A 68 13.65 -1.85 6.51
C ASN A 68 12.20 -2.05 6.95
N LEU A 69 11.41 -2.68 6.09
CA LEU A 69 9.97 -2.82 6.25
C LEU A 69 9.57 -4.28 6.38
N VAL A 70 8.52 -4.50 7.15
CA VAL A 70 7.71 -5.71 7.10
C VAL A 70 6.49 -5.39 6.23
N CYS A 71 6.39 -6.08 5.10
CA CYS A 71 5.29 -5.97 4.14
C CYS A 71 4.28 -7.09 4.40
N GLN A 72 2.98 -6.77 4.36
CA GLN A 72 1.90 -7.68 4.71
C GLN A 72 0.84 -7.77 3.61
N TRP A 73 0.40 -9.00 3.33
CA TRP A 73 -0.68 -9.30 2.39
C TRP A 73 -1.80 -10.00 3.13
N TRP A 74 -3.02 -9.52 2.94
CA TRP A 74 -4.20 -9.98 3.66
C TRP A 74 -5.21 -10.61 2.69
N ASP A 75 -5.92 -11.62 3.18
CA ASP A 75 -7.01 -12.26 2.43
C ASP A 75 -8.29 -11.43 2.42
N GLN A 76 -8.41 -10.51 3.38
CA GLN A 76 -9.57 -9.67 3.58
C GLN A 76 -9.19 -8.19 3.51
N THR A 77 -10.18 -7.33 3.37
CA THR A 77 -10.03 -5.90 3.16
C THR A 77 -9.59 -5.11 4.40
N GLY A 78 -9.63 -5.69 5.60
CA GLY A 78 -9.44 -4.97 6.87
C GLY A 78 -8.01 -4.86 7.44
N CYS A 79 -6.98 -5.36 6.75
CA CYS A 79 -5.54 -5.42 7.13
C CYS A 79 -5.15 -5.58 8.61
N SER A 80 -6.03 -6.11 9.45
CA SER A 80 -5.85 -6.20 10.91
C SER A 80 -6.71 -7.29 11.54
N SER A 81 -7.85 -7.60 10.90
CA SER A 81 -8.92 -8.46 11.42
C SER A 81 -9.12 -9.78 10.65
N GLY A 82 -8.35 -10.02 9.58
CA GLY A 82 -8.47 -11.20 8.71
C GLY A 82 -7.20 -12.06 8.64
N PRO A 83 -7.25 -13.23 7.96
CA PRO A 83 -6.08 -14.07 7.82
C PRO A 83 -5.00 -13.38 6.98
N LEU A 84 -3.80 -13.33 7.56
CA LEU A 84 -2.59 -12.84 6.91
C LEU A 84 -2.13 -13.91 5.90
N LYS A 85 -2.15 -13.58 4.61
CA LYS A 85 -1.71 -14.51 3.55
C LYS A 85 -0.20 -14.64 3.50
N ALA A 86 0.51 -13.54 3.71
CA ALA A 86 1.96 -13.54 3.66
C ALA A 86 2.54 -12.36 4.42
N THR A 87 3.81 -12.51 4.80
CA THR A 87 4.64 -11.43 5.29
C THR A 87 6.05 -11.62 4.78
N THR A 88 6.71 -10.54 4.39
CA THR A 88 8.12 -10.58 4.01
C THR A 88 8.78 -9.25 4.38
N LEU A 89 10.10 -9.28 4.49
CA LEU A 89 10.90 -8.07 4.55
C LEU A 89 11.15 -7.55 3.13
N ASN A 90 11.36 -6.24 3.00
CA ASN A 90 11.82 -5.67 1.73
C ASN A 90 13.31 -5.94 1.45
N TYR A 91 14.09 -6.30 2.47
CA TYR A 91 15.54 -6.60 2.34
C TYR A 91 16.33 -5.49 1.61
N GLY A 92 15.99 -4.22 1.85
CA GLY A 92 16.62 -3.07 1.21
C GLY A 92 16.19 -2.81 -0.25
N ARG A 93 15.24 -3.60 -0.79
CA ARG A 93 14.65 -3.36 -2.11
C ARG A 93 13.66 -2.21 -2.06
N ASP A 94 13.54 -1.53 -3.18
CA ASP A 94 12.58 -0.46 -3.45
C ASP A 94 11.18 -0.96 -3.86
N TRP A 95 11.05 -2.27 -4.05
CA TRP A 95 9.78 -2.93 -4.29
C TRP A 95 9.74 -4.34 -3.70
N VAL A 96 8.53 -4.81 -3.43
CA VAL A 96 8.25 -6.17 -3.01
C VAL A 96 6.99 -6.65 -3.70
N CYS A 97 7.05 -7.82 -4.34
CA CYS A 97 5.90 -8.45 -4.98
C CYS A 97 5.55 -9.76 -4.29
N ARG A 98 4.26 -9.97 -4.08
CA ARG A 98 3.68 -11.30 -3.91
C ARG A 98 3.00 -11.68 -5.22
N GLY A 99 3.65 -12.57 -5.97
CA GLY A 99 3.06 -13.16 -7.16
C GLY A 99 1.90 -14.11 -6.83
N ALA A 100 1.14 -14.49 -7.87
CA ALA A 100 0.10 -15.50 -7.75
C ALA A 100 0.69 -16.84 -7.31
N PRO A 101 -0.03 -17.64 -6.50
CA PRO A 101 0.42 -18.98 -6.15
C PRO A 101 0.50 -19.88 -7.39
N VAL A 102 1.60 -20.65 -7.49
CA VAL A 102 1.89 -21.58 -8.60
C VAL A 102 0.89 -22.73 -8.76
N SER A 103 0.01 -22.98 -7.79
CA SER A 103 -0.89 -24.15 -7.74
C SER A 103 -2.36 -23.87 -8.07
N GLY A 104 -2.71 -22.70 -8.63
CA GLY A 104 -4.10 -22.39 -8.98
C GLY A 104 -5.05 -22.25 -7.78
N GLN A 105 -4.54 -22.29 -6.55
CA GLN A 105 -5.33 -22.03 -5.36
C GLN A 105 -5.57 -20.52 -5.22
N GLN A 106 -6.84 -20.14 -5.37
CA GLN A 106 -7.37 -18.79 -5.22
C GLN A 106 -6.80 -18.12 -3.97
N GLY A 107 -5.87 -17.21 -4.21
CA GLY A 107 -5.11 -16.52 -3.18
C GLY A 107 -5.13 -15.02 -3.36
N TRP A 108 -6.28 -14.47 -3.80
CA TRP A 108 -6.50 -13.05 -4.05
C TRP A 108 -6.10 -12.22 -2.84
N VAL A 109 -5.15 -11.31 -3.02
CA VAL A 109 -4.80 -10.34 -1.99
C VAL A 109 -5.89 -9.28 -1.99
N ARG A 110 -6.57 -9.12 -0.86
CA ARG A 110 -7.59 -8.08 -0.69
C ARG A 110 -7.13 -6.92 0.15
N GLY A 111 -6.05 -7.08 0.92
CA GLY A 111 -5.48 -6.01 1.73
C GLY A 111 -3.95 -5.98 1.66
N LEU A 112 -3.40 -4.77 1.72
CA LEU A 112 -1.97 -4.48 1.82
C LEU A 112 -1.73 -3.54 2.99
N SER A 113 -0.70 -3.85 3.78
CA SER A 113 -0.18 -2.95 4.79
C SER A 113 1.32 -3.15 4.96
N TYR A 114 1.96 -2.22 5.66
CA TYR A 114 3.35 -2.36 6.05
C TYR A 114 3.67 -1.60 7.33
N TYR A 115 4.78 -1.97 7.94
CA TYR A 115 5.36 -1.24 9.06
C TYR A 115 6.88 -1.36 9.07
N PHE A 116 7.56 -0.46 9.78
CA PHE A 116 9.00 -0.55 9.95
C PHE A 116 9.39 -1.75 10.80
N ASN A 117 10.35 -2.54 10.32
CA ASN A 117 10.93 -3.63 11.08
C ASN A 117 11.54 -3.10 12.39
N GLY A 118 11.23 -3.76 13.51
CA GLY A 118 11.66 -3.32 14.84
C GLY A 118 10.69 -2.37 15.57
N ARG A 119 9.56 -1.96 14.97
CA ARG A 119 8.48 -1.32 15.74
C ARG A 119 7.79 -2.34 16.64
N LYS A 120 7.51 -1.95 17.89
CA LYS A 120 6.56 -2.69 18.74
C LYS A 120 5.21 -2.69 18.01
N ARG A 121 4.57 -3.86 17.87
CA ARG A 121 3.20 -3.93 17.31
C ARG A 121 2.32 -3.04 18.17
N GLU A 122 1.69 -2.06 17.55
CA GLU A 122 0.52 -1.43 18.13
C GLU A 122 -0.60 -2.48 18.13
N VAL A 123 -1.33 -2.59 19.24
CA VAL A 123 -2.52 -3.44 19.28
C VAL A 123 -3.56 -2.75 18.42
N VAL A 124 -3.66 -3.16 17.16
CA VAL A 124 -4.72 -2.71 16.27
C VAL A 124 -5.97 -3.45 16.71
N GLU A 125 -6.82 -2.75 17.46
CA GLU A 125 -8.19 -3.19 17.74
C GLU A 125 -8.86 -3.56 16.42
N THR A 126 -9.53 -4.70 16.39
CA THR A 126 -10.20 -5.30 15.24
C THR A 126 -11.15 -4.28 14.59
N ARG A 127 -10.66 -3.55 13.59
CA ARG A 127 -11.49 -2.70 12.73
C ARG A 127 -11.71 -3.49 11.44
N GLY A 128 -12.94 -3.51 10.94
CA GLY A 128 -13.22 -4.11 9.63
C GLY A 128 -12.54 -3.29 8.52
N THR A 129 -13.29 -2.80 7.54
CA THR A 129 -12.77 -1.78 6.62
C THR A 129 -12.63 -0.38 7.27
N GLU A 130 -13.05 -0.21 8.52
CA GLU A 130 -12.96 1.07 9.22
C GLU A 130 -11.49 1.48 9.42
N GLY A 131 -11.10 2.61 8.82
CA GLY A 131 -9.70 3.06 8.79
C GLY A 131 -8.85 2.43 7.69
N CYS A 132 -9.45 1.63 6.81
CA CYS A 132 -8.84 1.11 5.59
C CYS A 132 -9.29 1.95 4.39
N GLN A 133 -8.39 2.21 3.44
CA GLN A 133 -8.72 2.92 2.21
C GLN A 133 -8.88 1.93 1.06
N ARG A 134 -9.96 2.06 0.30
CA ARG A 134 -10.10 1.35 -0.97
C ARG A 134 -9.12 1.95 -1.97
N ALA A 135 -8.42 1.09 -2.72
CA ALA A 135 -7.54 1.53 -3.80
C ALA A 135 -8.27 2.53 -4.69
N ASN A 136 -7.68 3.70 -4.85
CA ASN A 136 -8.34 4.88 -5.41
C ASN A 136 -7.60 5.45 -6.62
N THR A 137 -6.59 4.75 -7.13
CA THR A 137 -5.92 5.09 -8.38
C THR A 137 -5.98 3.88 -9.29
N LEU A 138 -6.41 4.06 -10.54
CA LEU A 138 -6.22 3.10 -11.63
C LEU A 138 -5.02 3.54 -12.46
N HIS A 139 -4.20 2.59 -12.88
CA HIS A 139 -3.14 2.79 -13.86
C HIS A 139 -3.34 1.82 -15.04
N LEU A 140 -3.25 2.35 -16.25
CA LEU A 140 -3.39 1.59 -17.50
C LEU A 140 -2.05 1.35 -18.19
N ASP A 141 -2.03 0.39 -19.11
CA ASP A 141 -0.85 0.00 -19.90
C ASP A 141 -0.23 1.16 -20.71
N ASP A 142 -1.05 2.15 -21.09
CA ASP A 142 -0.60 3.35 -21.80
C ASP A 142 0.06 4.40 -20.86
N GLY A 143 0.14 4.09 -19.57
CA GLY A 143 0.72 4.93 -18.52
C GLY A 143 -0.24 5.98 -17.95
N SER A 144 -1.49 6.02 -18.40
CA SER A 144 -2.49 6.93 -17.84
C SER A 144 -2.92 6.51 -16.44
N GLU A 145 -3.22 7.50 -15.60
CA GLU A 145 -3.72 7.31 -14.24
C GLU A 145 -5.05 8.01 -14.04
N TYR A 146 -5.96 7.35 -13.33
CA TYR A 146 -7.31 7.86 -13.04
C TYR A 146 -7.63 7.78 -11.56
N ASP A 147 -8.26 8.83 -11.03
CA ASP A 147 -8.77 8.87 -9.66
C ASP A 147 -10.11 8.12 -9.55
N LEU A 148 -10.16 7.12 -8.69
CA LEU A 148 -11.33 6.28 -8.40
C LEU A 148 -11.99 6.65 -7.06
N SER A 149 -11.51 7.69 -6.37
CA SER A 149 -11.95 8.06 -5.01
C SER A 149 -13.46 8.31 -4.91
N ASN A 150 -14.06 8.82 -5.99
CA ASN A 150 -15.49 9.17 -6.04
C ASN A 150 -16.38 8.09 -6.66
N LEU A 151 -15.84 6.94 -7.06
CA LEU A 151 -16.64 5.86 -7.63
C LEU A 151 -17.44 5.13 -6.55
N SER A 152 -18.69 4.79 -6.85
CA SER A 152 -19.46 3.87 -6.01
C SER A 152 -18.82 2.47 -6.02
N ASN A 153 -19.17 1.61 -5.06
CA ASN A 153 -18.70 0.20 -5.10
C ASN A 153 -19.16 -0.52 -6.38
N ALA A 154 -20.37 -0.24 -6.86
CA ALA A 154 -20.91 -0.87 -8.07
C ALA A 154 -20.15 -0.42 -9.32
N THR A 155 -19.83 0.87 -9.43
CA THR A 155 -19.05 1.39 -10.56
C THR A 155 -17.59 0.94 -10.49
N TYR A 156 -17.05 0.78 -9.28
CA TYR A 156 -15.67 0.35 -9.09
C TYR A 156 -15.41 -1.07 -9.62
N SER A 157 -16.39 -1.98 -9.50
CA SER A 157 -16.26 -3.35 -10.01
C SER A 157 -16.30 -3.48 -11.53
N GLU A 158 -16.48 -2.37 -12.25
CA GLU A 158 -16.48 -2.33 -13.71
C GLU A 158 -15.16 -1.75 -14.28
N VAL A 159 -14.18 -1.44 -13.41
CA VAL A 159 -12.92 -0.75 -13.73
C VAL A 159 -11.82 -1.70 -14.17
#